data_AF-A0AAU3E0K6-F1
#
_entry.id   AF-A0AAU3E0K6-F1
#
_cell.length_a   1.000
_cell.length_b   1.000
_cell.length_c   1.000
_cell.angle_alpha   90.00
_cell.angle_beta   90.00
_cell.angle_gamma   90.00
#
_symmetry.space_group_name_H-M   'P 1'
#
loop_
_entity.id
_entity.type
_entity.pdbx_description
1 polymer ?
#
loop_
_entity_poly.entity_id
_entity_poly.type
_entity_poly.pdbx_seq_one_letter_code
_entity_poly.pdbx_strand_id
1 'polypeptide(L)'
;MTRAGGVAEVALLQPGNKLPAGSWTLTATVLIANGLNVPTSFRCFMRTRGTLIFINGQLQDWGGGDGWHRTMTIPGLVNLPQADWIDVSCLHDQNLPSGGVLQIEDVRVIAQRVATTF
;
A
#
# COMPACT_ATOMS: atom_id res chain seq x y z
N MET A 1 -6.70 6.90 -27.92
CA MET A 1 -6.54 7.57 -26.62
C MET A 1 -5.38 6.89 -25.88
N THR A 2 -4.19 7.45 -25.96
CA THR A 2 -2.97 6.90 -25.36
C THR A 2 -2.83 7.46 -23.96
N ARG A 3 -3.05 6.64 -22.93
CA ARG A 3 -2.82 7.04 -21.53
C ARG A 3 -1.31 7.07 -21.31
N ALA A 4 -0.78 8.27 -21.04
CA ALA A 4 0.61 8.47 -20.64
C ALA A 4 0.89 7.69 -19.36
N GLY A 5 1.99 6.94 -19.34
CA GLY A 5 2.45 6.17 -18.19
C GLY A 5 2.65 7.09 -16.99
N GLY A 6 1.72 7.02 -16.04
CA GLY A 6 1.80 7.76 -14.80
C GLY A 6 2.69 7.00 -13.83
N VAL A 7 3.71 7.67 -13.32
CA VAL A 7 4.38 7.28 -12.07
C VAL A 7 3.28 7.18 -11.01
N ALA A 8 2.92 5.96 -10.62
CA ALA A 8 1.91 5.73 -9.60
C ALA A 8 2.57 5.84 -8.21
N GLU A 9 3.06 7.03 -7.85
CA GLU A 9 3.19 7.37 -6.44
C GLU A 9 1.78 7.71 -5.94
N VAL A 10 1.00 6.68 -5.64
CA VAL A 10 -0.31 6.86 -5.01
C VAL A 10 -0.10 6.78 -3.52
N ALA A 11 0.07 7.94 -2.88
CA ALA A 11 -0.24 8.08 -1.47
C ALA A 11 -1.76 8.04 -1.34
N LEU A 12 -2.35 6.84 -1.34
CA LEU A 12 -3.79 6.70 -1.13
C LEU A 12 -4.02 6.92 0.36
N LEU A 13 -4.40 8.15 0.67
CA LEU A 13 -4.92 8.55 1.98
C LEU A 13 -6.09 7.63 2.27
N GLN A 14 -6.06 6.90 3.39
CA GLN A 14 -7.27 6.19 3.81
C GLN A 14 -8.46 7.16 3.75
N PRO A 15 -9.58 6.82 3.09
CA PRO A 15 -10.84 7.46 3.41
C PRO A 15 -11.16 7.07 4.85
N GLY A 16 -10.85 7.95 5.81
CA GLY A 16 -10.98 7.62 7.22
C GLY A 16 -10.55 8.72 8.18
N ASN A 17 -11.04 8.61 9.41
CA ASN A 17 -10.65 9.48 10.52
C ASN A 17 -9.26 9.10 11.03
N LYS A 18 -8.58 10.05 11.68
CA LYS A 18 -7.38 9.75 12.46
C LYS A 18 -7.67 8.62 13.45
N LEU A 19 -6.73 7.67 13.56
CA LEU A 19 -6.72 6.72 14.66
C LEU A 19 -6.26 7.46 15.91
N PRO A 20 -7.01 7.42 17.03
CA PRO A 20 -6.55 7.96 18.31
C PRO A 20 -5.26 7.32 18.80
N ALA A 21 -4.62 7.97 19.78
CA ALA A 21 -3.45 7.41 20.46
C ALA A 21 -3.73 6.00 21.03
N GLY A 22 -2.72 5.14 20.98
CA GLY A 22 -2.78 3.75 21.43
C GLY A 22 -2.24 2.75 20.40
N SER A 23 -2.38 1.47 20.71
CA SER A 23 -1.90 0.37 19.87
C SER A 23 -2.99 -0.18 18.95
N TRP A 24 -2.62 -0.44 17.70
CA TRP A 24 -3.53 -0.83 16.62
C TRP A 24 -2.93 -1.97 15.80
N THR A 25 -3.71 -3.01 15.59
CA THR A 25 -3.46 -4.00 14.54
C THR A 25 -4.06 -3.48 13.24
N LEU A 26 -3.26 -3.50 12.18
CA LEU A 26 -3.60 -2.97 10.87
C LEU A 26 -3.56 -4.10 9.83
N THR A 27 -4.42 -3.98 8.82
CA THR A 27 -4.35 -4.81 7.61
C THR A 27 -4.68 -3.94 6.42
N ALA A 28 -3.72 -3.75 5.52
CA ALA A 28 -3.93 -3.08 4.25
C ALA A 28 -4.08 -4.11 3.14
N THR A 29 -5.13 -3.98 2.34
CA THR A 29 -5.37 -4.74 1.12
C THR A 29 -5.25 -3.78 -0.06
N VAL A 30 -4.37 -4.07 -1.00
CA VAL A 30 -4.13 -3.24 -2.20
C VAL A 30 -4.49 -4.08 -3.42
N LEU A 31 -5.45 -3.62 -4.22
CA LEU A 31 -5.77 -4.18 -5.53
C LEU A 31 -4.95 -3.45 -6.59
N ILE A 32 -4.15 -4.23 -7.32
CA ILE A 32 -3.21 -3.73 -8.30
C ILE A 32 -3.59 -4.35 -9.64
N ALA A 33 -3.84 -3.51 -10.63
CA ALA A 33 -3.92 -3.92 -12.02
C ALA A 33 -2.55 -3.84 -12.68
N ASN A 34 -2.21 -4.87 -13.44
CA ASN A 34 -1.01 -4.92 -14.26
C ASN A 34 -1.37 -5.38 -15.67
N GLY A 35 -1.15 -4.50 -16.65
CA GLY A 35 -1.34 -4.80 -18.08
C GLY A 35 -0.08 -5.26 -18.79
N LEU A 36 1.00 -5.57 -18.07
CA LEU A 36 2.32 -5.88 -18.62
C LEU A 36 2.88 -7.22 -18.14
N ASN A 37 3.64 -7.87 -19.03
CA ASN A 37 4.69 -8.82 -18.65
C ASN A 37 5.88 -8.05 -18.08
N VAL A 38 5.73 -7.41 -16.91
CA VAL A 38 6.85 -6.75 -16.24
C VAL A 38 7.65 -7.79 -15.47
N PRO A 39 8.95 -7.96 -15.74
CA PRO A 39 9.82 -8.79 -14.92
C PRO A 39 10.27 -8.02 -13.66
N THR A 40 9.39 -7.25 -13.03
CA THR A 40 9.74 -6.35 -11.93
C THR A 40 8.93 -6.62 -10.67
N SER A 41 9.51 -6.24 -9.55
CA SER A 41 8.89 -6.27 -8.24
C SER A 41 8.15 -4.96 -7.96
N PHE A 42 7.02 -5.06 -7.27
CA PHE A 42 6.21 -3.92 -6.83
C PHE A 42 6.04 -3.97 -5.32
N ARG A 43 6.37 -2.88 -4.63
CA ARG A 43 6.39 -2.83 -3.17
C ARG A 43 5.38 -1.83 -2.67
N CYS A 44 4.58 -2.23 -1.68
CA CYS A 44 3.78 -1.29 -0.91
C CYS A 44 4.16 -1.37 0.56
N PHE A 45 4.03 -0.25 1.27
CA PHE A 45 4.20 -0.17 2.71
C PHE A 45 3.15 0.71 3.35
N MET A 46 2.75 0.33 4.56
CA MET A 46 1.99 1.17 5.46
C MET A 46 2.95 2.07 6.23
N ARG A 47 2.56 3.33 6.41
CA ARG A 47 3.25 4.28 7.28
C ARG A 47 2.26 5.17 8.01
N THR A 48 2.70 5.80 9.08
CA THR A 48 1.97 6.93 9.66
C THR A 48 2.08 8.14 8.74
N ARG A 49 1.02 8.94 8.63
CA ARG A 49 1.02 10.13 7.77
C ARG A 49 1.77 11.30 8.41
N GLY A 50 1.53 11.56 9.70
CA GLY A 50 2.10 12.70 10.40
C GLY A 50 3.60 12.55 10.65
N THR A 51 4.05 11.35 11.05
CA THR A 51 5.45 11.09 11.40
C THR A 51 6.24 10.34 10.33
N LEU A 52 5.58 9.82 9.28
CA LEU A 52 6.20 9.04 8.20
C LEU A 52 6.96 7.78 8.69
N ILE A 53 6.58 7.25 9.85
CA ILE A 53 7.15 6.03 10.41
C ILE A 53 6.60 4.84 9.64
N PHE A 54 7.50 4.01 9.11
CA PHE A 54 7.13 2.76 8.45
C PHE A 54 6.59 1.75 9.46
N ILE A 55 5.48 1.11 9.11
CA ILE A 55 4.79 0.14 9.96
C ILE A 55 5.10 -1.27 9.48
N ASN A 56 4.78 -1.55 8.21
CA ASN A 56 5.14 -2.80 7.55
C ASN A 56 5.07 -2.61 6.03
N GLY A 57 5.63 -3.54 5.27
CA GLY A 57 5.51 -3.56 3.82
C GLY A 57 5.45 -4.97 3.26
N GLN A 58 4.99 -5.06 2.01
CA GLN A 58 4.97 -6.30 1.26
C GLN A 58 5.49 -6.03 -0.15
N LEU A 59 6.27 -6.99 -0.65
CA LEU A 59 6.73 -7.06 -2.02
C LEU A 59 5.83 -8.04 -2.78
N GLN A 60 5.36 -7.62 -3.95
CA GLN A 60 4.73 -8.51 -4.92
C GLN A 60 5.69 -8.67 -6.09
N ASP A 61 6.15 -9.91 -6.26
CA ASP A 61 6.87 -10.31 -7.46
C ASP A 61 5.86 -10.81 -8.49
N TRP A 62 5.94 -10.25 -9.70
CA TRP A 62 4.97 -10.55 -10.75
C TRP A 62 5.33 -11.75 -11.61
N GLY A 63 6.60 -12.19 -11.58
CA GLY A 63 7.12 -13.43 -12.18
C GLY A 63 6.34 -13.98 -13.37
N GLY A 64 6.68 -13.57 -14.60
CA GLY A 64 6.09 -14.16 -15.81
C GLY A 64 4.61 -13.84 -16.03
N GLY A 65 4.10 -14.21 -17.20
CA GLY A 65 3.10 -13.40 -17.90
C GLY A 65 1.62 -13.62 -17.65
N ASP A 66 1.16 -13.85 -16.42
CA ASP A 66 -0.28 -14.03 -16.18
C ASP A 66 -0.82 -13.31 -14.94
N GLY A 67 -1.84 -12.47 -15.19
CA GLY A 67 -2.73 -11.88 -14.20
C GLY A 67 -2.91 -10.39 -14.37
N TRP A 68 -4.09 -9.96 -14.84
CA TRP A 68 -4.43 -8.53 -14.95
C TRP A 68 -4.58 -7.87 -13.58
N HIS A 69 -4.99 -8.61 -12.54
CA HIS A 69 -5.19 -8.10 -11.18
C HIS A 69 -4.49 -8.97 -10.13
N ARG A 70 -3.86 -8.33 -9.14
CA ARG A 70 -3.30 -8.97 -7.95
C ARG A 70 -3.69 -8.20 -6.71
N THR A 71 -3.89 -8.94 -5.62
CA THR A 71 -4.17 -8.36 -4.31
C THR A 71 -2.99 -8.59 -3.38
N MET A 72 -2.45 -7.51 -2.84
CA MET A 72 -1.40 -7.52 -1.81
C MET A 72 -2.06 -7.29 -0.43
N THR A 73 -1.62 -8.01 0.61
CA THR A 73 -2.17 -7.87 1.97
C THR A 73 -1.07 -7.65 3.01
N ILE A 74 -0.92 -6.41 3.46
CA ILE A 74 0.12 -5.97 4.38
C ILE A 74 -0.43 -6.01 5.82
N PRO A 75 -0.04 -6.95 6.69
CA PRO A 75 -0.38 -6.89 8.10
C PRO A 75 0.48 -5.83 8.80
N GLY A 76 0.08 -5.30 9.95
CA GLY A 76 0.92 -4.36 10.69
C GLY A 76 0.48 -4.20 12.14
N LEU A 77 1.41 -3.76 12.98
CA LEU A 77 1.15 -3.35 14.35
C LEU A 77 1.80 -1.98 14.54
N VAL A 78 1.05 -1.01 15.05
CA VAL A 78 1.59 0.33 15.32
C VAL A 78 1.13 0.80 16.69
N ASN A 79 2.03 1.46 17.41
CA ASN A 79 1.69 2.22 18.61
C ASN A 79 1.77 3.71 18.30
N LEU A 80 0.63 4.40 18.36
CA LEU A 80 0.51 5.81 18.05
C LEU A 80 0.61 6.64 19.35
N PRO A 81 1.63 7.49 19.52
CA PRO A 81 1.75 8.34 20.71
C PRO A 81 0.72 9.48 20.72
N GLN A 82 0.16 9.82 19.55
CA GLN A 82 -0.89 10.82 19.36
C GLN A 82 -1.78 10.39 18.19
N ALA A 83 -2.92 11.05 18.01
CA ALA A 83 -3.82 10.71 16.92
C ALA A 83 -3.18 10.98 15.54
N ASP A 84 -3.19 9.98 14.66
CA ASP A 84 -2.56 10.06 13.32
C ASP A 84 -3.34 9.24 12.27
N TRP A 85 -3.05 9.46 11.00
CA TRP A 85 -3.56 8.65 9.89
C TRP A 85 -2.57 7.57 9.48
N ILE A 86 -3.09 6.52 8.84
CA ILE A 86 -2.31 5.48 8.18
C ILE A 86 -2.39 5.72 6.67
N ASP A 87 -1.23 5.80 6.05
CA ASP A 87 -1.08 5.89 4.60
C ASP A 87 -0.51 4.58 4.05
N VAL A 88 -0.92 4.23 2.84
CA VAL A 88 -0.25 3.21 2.03
C VAL A 88 0.50 3.93 0.92
N SER A 89 1.79 3.66 0.81
CA SER A 89 2.62 4.13 -0.31
C SER A 89 3.17 2.93 -1.04
N CYS A 90 3.08 2.99 -2.36
CA CYS A 90 3.56 1.94 -3.24
C CYS A 90 4.54 2.52 -4.25
N LEU A 91 5.56 1.73 -4.57
CA LEU A 91 6.61 2.10 -5.49
C LEU A 91 7.15 0.86 -6.20
N HIS A 92 7.85 1.11 -7.30
CA HIS A 92 8.65 0.10 -7.96
C HIS A 92 10.06 0.13 -7.37
N ASP A 93 10.62 -1.04 -7.08
CA ASP A 93 12.02 -1.13 -6.64
C ASP A 93 13.01 -0.91 -7.81
N GLN A 94 12.48 -0.78 -9.04
CA GLN A 94 13.26 -0.60 -10.28
C GLN A 94 12.55 0.37 -11.24
N ASN A 95 13.32 0.96 -12.14
CA ASN A 95 12.77 1.78 -13.22
C ASN A 95 11.90 0.91 -14.14
N LEU A 96 10.70 1.39 -14.44
CA LEU A 96 9.82 0.74 -15.41
C LEU A 96 10.28 1.01 -16.85
N PRO A 97 10.25 0.00 -17.75
CA PRO A 97 10.41 0.25 -19.17
C PRO A 97 9.30 1.16 -19.68
N SER A 98 9.59 1.95 -20.72
CA SER A 98 8.59 2.81 -21.36
C SER A 98 7.50 1.97 -22.01
N GLY A 99 6.27 2.11 -21.54
CA GLY A 99 5.10 1.43 -22.10
C GLY A 99 4.49 0.40 -21.15
N GLY A 100 3.18 0.54 -20.93
CA GLY A 100 2.32 -0.33 -20.13
C GLY A 100 1.85 0.26 -18.80
N VAL A 101 0.99 -0.48 -18.09
CA VAL A 101 0.18 0.06 -16.98
C VAL A 101 0.32 -0.85 -15.77
N LEU A 102 0.91 -0.33 -14.69
CA LEU A 102 0.62 -0.79 -13.33
C LEU A 102 -0.20 0.30 -12.65
N GLN A 103 -1.41 -0.04 -12.23
CA GLN A 103 -2.36 0.90 -11.64
C GLN A 103 -2.87 0.33 -10.32
N ILE A 104 -2.80 1.14 -9.27
CA ILE A 104 -3.54 0.84 -8.04
C ILE A 104 -5.01 1.16 -8.29
N GLU A 105 -5.86 0.15 -8.18
CA GLU A 105 -7.29 0.30 -8.40
C GLU A 105 -8.07 0.48 -7.10
N ASP A 106 -7.63 -0.17 -6.03
CA ASP A 106 -8.24 -0.07 -4.71
C ASP A 106 -7.22 -0.20 -3.58
N VAL A 107 -7.45 0.53 -2.50
CA VAL A 107 -6.71 0.40 -1.24
C VAL A 107 -7.72 0.42 -0.10
N ARG A 108 -7.74 -0.68 0.65
CA ARG A 108 -8.54 -0.80 1.86
C ARG A 108 -7.61 -1.02 3.04
N VAL A 109 -7.77 -0.22 4.08
CA VAL A 109 -7.04 -0.44 5.34
C VAL A 109 -8.06 -0.64 6.46
N ILE A 110 -7.85 -1.70 7.22
CA ILE A 110 -8.65 -2.04 8.40
C ILE A 110 -7.76 -1.84 9.61
N ALA A 111 -8.28 -1.11 10.60
CA ALA A 111 -7.61 -0.88 11.87
C ALA A 111 -8.46 -1.44 13.02
N GLN A 112 -7.84 -2.26 13.85
CA GLN A 112 -8.45 -2.84 15.04
C GLN A 112 -7.65 -2.42 16.27
N ARG A 113 -8.31 -1.81 17.24
CA ARG A 113 -7.64 -1.39 18.47
C ARG A 113 -7.22 -2.63 19.26
N VAL A 114 -5.97 -2.67 19.70
CA VAL A 114 -5.50 -3.71 20.61
C VAL A 114 -6.02 -3.34 22.00
N ALA A 115 -6.87 -4.18 22.58
CA ALA A 115 -7.32 -4.00 23.95
C ALA A 115 -6.10 -4.15 24.87
N THR A 116 -5.77 -3.11 25.62
CA THR A 116 -4.94 -3.26 26.81
C THR A 116 -5.76 -4.05 27.82
N THR A 117 -5.48 -5.34 28.00
CA THR A 117 -5.94 -6.06 29.18
C THR A 117 -5.30 -5.39 30.39
N PHE A 118 -6.12 -4.71 31.19
CA PHE A 118 -5.76 -4.20 32.50
C PHE A 118 -5.90 -5.32 33.54
#